data_AF-A0A378UHI8-F1
#
_entry.id   AF-A0A378UHI8-F1
#
_cell.length_a   1.000
_cell.length_b   1.000
_cell.length_c   1.000
_cell.angle_alpha   90.00
_cell.angle_beta   90.00
_cell.angle_gamma   90.00
#
_symmetry.space_group_name_H-M   'P 1'
#
loop_
_entity.id
_entity.type
_entity.pdbx_description
1 polymer ?
#
loop_
_entity_poly.entity_id
_entity_poly.type
_entity_poly.pdbx_seq_one_letter_code
_entity_poly.pdbx_strand_id
1 'polypeptide(L)'
;MTRQDELHKDTEQWENRELGASEAHVRRADVNLNALDEALGLKPISIRLQQGMIDDLKAIAAFHGIGYQPLIKQVLARFIEGEQKKLANELIREALKQREKKDAA
;
A
#
# COMPACT_ATOMS: atom_id res chain seq x y z
N MET A 1 32.68 -27.80 21.58
CA MET A 1 32.18 -26.73 20.69
C MET A 1 30.93 -27.25 20.04
N THR A 2 29.81 -26.58 20.24
CA THR A 2 28.49 -27.05 19.81
C THR A 2 28.28 -26.67 18.34
N ARG A 3 27.52 -27.47 17.57
CA ARG A 3 27.28 -27.20 16.13
C ARG A 3 26.64 -25.82 15.88
N GLN A 4 26.00 -25.23 16.88
CA GLN A 4 25.47 -23.86 16.87
C GLN A 4 26.57 -22.79 17.00
N ASP A 5 27.64 -23.03 17.76
CA ASP A 5 28.75 -22.09 17.93
C ASP A 5 29.53 -21.91 16.61
N GLU A 6 29.62 -22.97 15.80
CA GLU A 6 30.26 -22.92 14.48
C GLU A 6 29.45 -22.10 13.45
N LEU A 7 28.12 -22.12 13.54
CA LEU A 7 27.23 -21.41 12.62
C LEU A 7 27.21 -19.90 12.88
N HIS A 8 27.43 -19.48 14.12
CA HIS A 8 27.38 -18.07 14.54
C HIS A 8 28.76 -17.43 14.70
N LYS A 9 29.84 -18.14 14.39
CA LYS A 9 31.21 -17.64 14.61
C LYS A 9 31.51 -16.34 13.82
N ASP A 10 30.85 -16.15 12.68
CA ASP A 10 31.10 -15.03 11.76
C ASP A 10 30.06 -13.91 11.93
N THR A 11 29.13 -14.02 12.89
CA THR A 11 28.05 -13.03 13.09
C THR A 11 28.60 -11.63 13.33
N GLU A 12 29.63 -11.49 14.16
CA GLU A 12 30.27 -10.19 14.41
C GLU A 12 30.90 -9.57 13.16
N GLN A 13 31.43 -10.40 12.24
CA GLN A 13 32.03 -9.91 10.98
C GLN A 13 30.96 -9.40 9.99
N TRP A 14 29.74 -9.96 10.03
CA TRP A 14 28.59 -9.44 9.29
C TRP A 14 28.07 -8.14 9.88
N GLU A 15 27.93 -8.04 11.20
CA GLU A 15 27.46 -6.82 11.89
C GLU A 15 28.45 -5.66 11.71
N ASN A 16 29.76 -5.94 11.77
CA ASN A 16 30.82 -4.96 11.53
C ASN A 16 31.03 -4.62 10.05
N ARG A 17 30.24 -5.21 9.14
CA ARG A 17 30.34 -5.04 7.68
C ARG A 17 31.68 -5.44 7.08
N GLU A 18 32.45 -6.29 7.75
CA GLU A 18 33.66 -6.89 7.20
C GLU A 18 33.32 -7.86 6.07
N LEU A 19 32.15 -8.51 6.17
CA LEU A 19 31.56 -9.36 5.13
C LEU A 19 30.38 -8.65 4.45
N GLY A 20 30.18 -8.91 3.16
CA GLY A 20 29.03 -8.42 2.37
C GLY A 20 29.08 -6.96 1.92
N ALA A 21 30.00 -6.14 2.44
CA ALA A 21 30.12 -4.72 2.08
C ALA A 21 31.24 -4.41 1.05
N SER A 22 31.91 -5.42 0.52
CA SER A 22 32.97 -5.25 -0.49
C SER A 22 32.40 -4.77 -1.82
N GLU A 23 32.95 -3.67 -2.34
CA GLU A 23 32.58 -3.09 -3.64
C GLU A 23 32.76 -4.05 -4.81
N ALA A 24 33.71 -5.00 -4.70
CA ALA A 24 33.95 -6.03 -5.73
C ALA A 24 32.75 -6.98 -5.90
N HIS A 25 31.87 -7.08 -4.92
CA HIS A 25 30.67 -7.91 -4.94
C HIS A 25 29.38 -7.09 -5.12
N VAL A 26 29.48 -5.78 -5.29
CA VAL A 26 28.34 -4.90 -5.52
C VAL A 26 28.05 -4.80 -7.02
N ARG A 27 26.78 -4.89 -7.38
CA ARG A 27 26.28 -4.53 -8.72
C ARG A 27 24.98 -3.78 -8.58
N ARG A 28 24.80 -2.73 -9.39
CA ARG A 28 23.50 -2.06 -9.52
C ARG A 28 22.48 -3.05 -10.06
N ALA A 29 21.37 -3.24 -9.33
CA ALA A 29 20.26 -4.01 -9.84
C ALA A 29 19.66 -3.29 -11.06
N ASP A 30 19.48 -4.03 -12.15
CA ASP A 30 18.67 -3.58 -13.28
C ASP A 30 17.20 -3.86 -12.93
N VAL A 31 16.53 -2.84 -12.38
CA VAL A 31 15.15 -2.98 -11.89
C VAL A 31 14.19 -2.51 -12.98
N ASN A 32 13.44 -3.45 -13.53
CA ASN A 32 12.29 -3.12 -14.36
C ASN A 32 11.13 -2.66 -13.46
N LEU A 33 10.90 -1.35 -13.41
CA LEU A 33 9.85 -0.75 -12.60
C LEU A 33 8.44 -1.24 -12.97
N ASN A 34 8.19 -1.56 -14.24
CA ASN A 34 6.87 -2.07 -14.66
C ASN A 34 6.64 -3.49 -14.13
N ALA A 35 7.68 -4.34 -14.15
CA ALA A 35 7.58 -5.69 -13.59
C ALA A 35 7.41 -5.66 -12.06
N LEU A 36 8.02 -4.68 -11.39
CA LEU A 36 7.83 -4.45 -9.96
C LEU A 36 6.41 -3.98 -9.65
N ASP A 37 5.89 -3.01 -10.41
CA ASP A 37 4.51 -2.53 -10.25
C ASP A 37 3.51 -3.67 -10.46
N GLU A 38 3.71 -4.50 -11.49
CA GLU A 38 2.86 -5.67 -11.75
C GLU A 38 2.90 -6.70 -10.61
N ALA A 39 4.09 -7.02 -10.11
CA ALA A 39 4.26 -7.93 -8.97
C ALA A 39 3.58 -7.40 -7.69
N LEU A 40 3.50 -6.07 -7.53
CA LEU A 40 2.83 -5.40 -6.42
C LEU A 40 1.34 -5.12 -6.69
N GLY A 41 0.82 -5.48 -7.87
CA GLY A 41 -0.56 -5.18 -8.29
C GLY A 41 -0.84 -3.68 -8.47
N LEU A 42 0.20 -2.88 -8.66
CA LEU A 42 0.10 -1.44 -8.86
C LEU A 42 -0.13 -1.12 -10.34
N LYS A 43 -0.97 -0.13 -10.60
CA LYS A 43 -1.15 0.44 -11.94
C LYS A 43 -0.99 1.95 -11.87
N PRO A 44 -0.11 2.55 -12.68
CA PRO A 44 0.01 3.99 -12.73
C PRO A 44 -1.28 4.58 -13.32
N ILE A 45 -1.85 5.57 -12.64
CA ILE A 45 -2.97 6.35 -13.14
C ILE A 45 -2.48 7.76 -13.50
N SER A 46 -2.86 8.22 -14.69
CA SER A 46 -2.61 9.58 -15.14
C SER A 46 -3.92 10.35 -15.11
N ILE A 47 -4.08 11.20 -14.10
CA ILE A 47 -5.26 12.08 -13.95
C ILE A 47 -4.82 13.54 -14.01
N ARG A 48 -5.62 14.39 -14.66
CA ARG A 48 -5.42 15.85 -14.64
C ARG A 48 -6.22 16.45 -13.50
N LEU A 49 -5.56 17.25 -12.68
CA LEU A 49 -6.15 17.97 -11.56
C LEU A 49 -5.93 19.47 -11.76
N GLN A 50 -6.81 20.29 -11.19
CA GLN A 50 -6.61 21.74 -11.18
C GLN A 50 -5.39 22.11 -10.32
N GLN A 51 -4.65 23.13 -10.73
CA GLN A 51 -3.43 23.54 -10.02
C GLN A 51 -3.71 23.88 -8.54
N GLY A 52 -4.73 24.71 -8.26
CA GLY A 52 -5.10 25.06 -6.88
C GLY A 52 -5.47 23.85 -6.03
N MET A 53 -6.14 22.86 -6.62
CA MET A 53 -6.45 21.61 -5.92
C MET A 53 -5.20 20.82 -5.54
N ILE A 54 -4.18 20.79 -6.41
CA ILE A 54 -2.90 20.14 -6.10
C ILE A 54 -2.21 20.86 -4.94
N ASP A 55 -2.25 22.19 -4.94
CA ASP A 55 -1.61 23.00 -3.92
C ASP A 55 -2.31 22.84 -2.56
N ASP A 56 -3.65 22.83 -2.53
CA ASP A 56 -4.45 22.54 -1.33
C ASP A 56 -4.17 21.14 -0.78
N LEU A 57 -4.12 20.12 -1.65
CA LEU A 57 -3.79 18.74 -1.26
C LEU A 57 -2.39 18.64 -0.64
N LYS A 58 -1.42 19.38 -1.17
CA LYS A 58 -0.07 19.43 -0.59
C LYS A 58 -0.07 20.10 0.77
N ALA A 59 -0.80 21.21 0.94
CA ALA A 59 -0.91 21.91 2.23
C ALA A 59 -1.55 21.01 3.30
N ILE A 60 -2.64 20.32 2.96
CA ILE A 60 -3.32 19.37 3.86
C ILE A 60 -2.38 18.21 4.21
N ALA A 61 -1.69 17.65 3.21
CA ALA A 61 -0.78 16.53 3.44
C ALA A 61 0.38 16.93 4.37
N ALA A 62 0.95 18.13 4.18
CA ALA A 62 1.99 18.68 5.04
C ALA A 62 1.50 18.85 6.49
N PHE A 63 0.28 19.34 6.69
CA PHE A 63 -0.34 19.44 8.01
C PHE A 63 -0.46 18.07 8.71
N HIS A 64 -0.76 17.01 7.96
CA HIS A 64 -0.83 15.64 8.47
C HIS A 64 0.53 14.91 8.53
N GLY A 65 1.63 15.56 8.13
CA GLY A 65 2.97 14.96 8.12
C GLY A 65 3.16 13.86 7.07
N ILE A 66 2.33 13.84 6.01
CA ILE A 66 2.40 12.85 4.92
C ILE A 66 2.59 13.52 3.56
N GLY A 67 2.98 12.75 2.55
CA GLY A 67 3.01 13.25 1.17
C GLY A 67 1.60 13.37 0.57
N TYR A 68 1.44 14.24 -0.44
CA TYR A 68 0.14 14.43 -1.11
C TYR A 68 -0.34 13.18 -1.85
N GLN A 69 0.57 12.39 -2.43
CA GLN A 69 0.22 11.11 -3.09
C GLN A 69 -0.33 10.08 -2.08
N PRO A 70 0.32 9.83 -0.92
CA PRO A 70 -0.27 9.07 0.18
C PRO A 70 -1.66 9.57 0.59
N LEU A 71 -1.84 10.89 0.74
CA LEU A 71 -3.12 11.49 1.08
C LEU A 71 -4.20 11.14 0.04
N ILE A 72 -3.91 11.32 -1.25
CA ILE A 72 -4.85 10.98 -2.33
C ILE A 72 -5.23 9.50 -2.28
N LYS A 73 -4.27 8.60 -2.07
CA LYS A 73 -4.55 7.16 -1.93
C LYS A 73 -5.51 6.89 -0.76
N GLN A 74 -5.30 7.52 0.39
CA GLN A 74 -6.18 7.37 1.55
C GLN A 74 -7.58 7.91 1.29
N VAL A 75 -7.69 9.07 0.64
CA VAL A 75 -9.00 9.68 0.28
C VAL A 75 -9.78 8.75 -0.65
N LEU A 76 -9.14 8.23 -1.70
CA LEU A 76 -9.78 7.31 -2.64
C LEU A 76 -10.21 6.00 -1.95
N ALA A 77 -9.36 5.42 -1.09
CA ALA A 77 -9.69 4.21 -0.34
C ALA A 77 -10.90 4.43 0.58
N ARG A 78 -10.92 5.53 1.34
CA ARG A 78 -12.03 5.88 2.23
C ARG A 78 -13.33 6.11 1.46
N PHE A 79 -13.24 6.72 0.28
CA PHE A 79 -14.39 6.91 -0.59
C PHE A 79 -14.96 5.56 -1.08
N ILE A 80 -14.09 4.67 -1.59
CA ILE A 80 -14.49 3.33 -2.06
C ILE A 80 -15.16 2.53 -0.93
N GLU A 81 -14.55 2.50 0.25
CA GLU A 81 -15.13 1.81 1.42
C GLU A 81 -16.50 2.36 1.80
N GLY A 82 -16.67 3.69 1.75
CA GLY A 82 -17.93 4.36 2.03
C GLY A 82 -19.03 3.95 1.05
N GLU A 83 -18.73 3.97 -0.24
CA GLU A 83 -19.69 3.61 -1.30
C GLU A 83 -20.06 2.11 -1.27
N GLN A 84 -19.08 1.23 -1.01
CA GLN A 84 -19.35 -0.21 -0.85
C GLN A 84 -20.28 -0.47 0.34
N LYS A 85 -20.08 0.20 1.47
CA LYS A 85 -20.95 0.07 2.65
C LYS A 85 -22.37 0.56 2.36
N LYS A 86 -22.53 1.68 1.64
CA LYS A 86 -23.85 2.18 1.24
C LYS A 86 -24.59 1.17 0.38
N LEU A 87 -23.94 0.68 -0.67
CA LEU A 87 -24.51 -0.31 -1.59
C LEU A 87 -24.91 -1.59 -0.85
N ALA A 88 -24.05 -2.13 0.02
CA ALA A 88 -24.36 -3.32 0.80
C ALA A 88 -25.58 -3.10 1.70
N ASN A 89 -25.68 -1.95 2.36
CA ASN A 89 -26.82 -1.62 3.21
C ASN A 89 -28.13 -1.51 2.41
N GLU A 90 -28.08 -0.97 1.19
CA GLU A 90 -29.24 -0.89 0.29
C GLU A 90 -29.73 -2.29 -0.11
N LEU A 91 -28.81 -3.16 -0.54
CA LEU A 91 -29.13 -4.54 -0.90
C LEU A 91 -29.74 -5.32 0.28
N ILE A 92 -29.20 -5.14 1.49
CA ILE A 92 -29.73 -5.77 2.70
C ILE A 92 -31.16 -5.27 2.98
N ARG A 93 -31.40 -3.96 2.89
CA ARG A 93 -32.73 -3.36 3.10
C ARG A 93 -33.74 -3.88 2.08
N GLU A 94 -33.36 -4.01 0.83
CA GLU A 94 -34.22 -4.58 -0.21
C GLU A 94 -34.52 -6.04 0.07
N ALA A 95 -33.52 -6.85 0.41
CA ALA A 95 -33.70 -8.26 0.74
C ALA A 95 -34.64 -8.45 1.94
N LEU A 96 -34.52 -7.62 2.99
CA LEU A 96 -35.42 -7.64 4.14
C LEU A 96 -36.85 -7.29 3.75
N LYS A 97 -37.07 -6.22 2.97
CA LYS A 97 -38.40 -5.85 2.46
C LYS A 97 -39.03 -6.96 1.62
N GLN A 98 -38.25 -7.68 0.82
CA GLN A 98 -38.75 -8.79 0.02
C GLN A 98 -39.11 -10.01 0.87
N ARG A 99 -38.39 -10.26 1.96
CA ARG A 99 -38.74 -11.31 2.93
C ARG A 99 -40.02 -10.98 3.67
N GLU A 100 -40.15 -9.75 4.19
CA GLU A 100 -41.37 -9.28 4.86
C GLU A 100 -42.60 -9.39 3.94
N LYS A 101 -42.47 -9.05 2.65
CA LYS A 101 -43.55 -9.22 1.67
C LYS A 101 -43.90 -10.68 1.38
N LYS A 102 -42.93 -11.59 1.44
CA LYS A 102 -43.17 -13.03 1.28
C LYS A 102 -43.79 -13.66 2.52
N ASP A 103 -43.43 -13.18 3.71
CA ASP A 103 -43.95 -13.69 4.97
C ASP A 103 -45.37 -13.14 5.27
N ALA A 104 -45.76 -12.04 4.63
CA ALA A 104 -47.08 -11.42 4.74
C ALA A 104 -48.09 -11.86 3.64
N ALA A 105 -47.68 -12.70 2.69
CA ALA A 105 -48.50 -13.22 1.59
C ALA A 105 -48.79 -14.71 1.79
#